data_AF-A0A925B4X2-F1
#
_entry.id   AF-A0A925B4X2-F1
#
_cell.length_a   1.000
_cell.length_b   1.000
_cell.length_c   1.000
_cell.angle_alpha   90.00
_cell.angle_beta   90.00
_cell.angle_gamma   90.00
#
_symmetry.space_group_name_H-M   'P 1'
#
loop_
_entity.id
_entity.type
_entity.pdbx_description
1 polymer ?
#
loop_
_entity_poly.entity_id
_entity_poly.type
_entity_poly.pdbx_seq_one_letter_code
_entity_poly.pdbx_strand_id
1 'polypeptide(L)'
;SAGLIADFADLRPARTDVDERLLAWAATVDAAWIDGAQTWFSGAAGREVTRPTALLVAHMFNHQTHHRGQVHAMLTAAGQRTGDTDLWSALPNPGDVA
;
A
#
# COMPACT_ATOMS: atom_id res chain seq x y z
N SER A 1 -11.12 -4.56 -3.49
CA SER A 1 -12.41 -4.64 -4.20
C SER A 1 -13.29 -3.51 -3.70
N ALA A 2 -14.01 -2.81 -4.58
CA ALA A 2 -14.97 -1.77 -4.19
C ALA A 2 -16.18 -2.32 -3.40
N GLY A 3 -16.35 -3.64 -3.31
CA GLY A 3 -17.42 -4.28 -2.55
C GLY A 3 -17.04 -4.77 -1.14
N LEU A 4 -15.81 -4.50 -0.65
CA LEU A 4 -15.40 -4.99 0.68
C LEU A 4 -16.10 -4.21 1.81
N ILE A 5 -16.21 -2.89 1.66
CA ILE A 5 -16.97 -1.99 2.54
C ILE A 5 -17.69 -1.01 1.62
N ALA A 6 -19.02 -1.03 1.63
CA ALA A 6 -19.83 -0.29 0.65
C ALA A 6 -19.98 1.19 1.02
N ASP A 7 -20.11 1.51 2.30
CA ASP A 7 -20.33 2.87 2.79
C ASP A 7 -19.00 3.57 3.11
N PHE A 8 -18.88 4.84 2.72
CA PHE A 8 -17.70 5.64 3.00
C PHE A 8 -17.52 5.93 4.50
N ALA A 9 -18.62 6.10 5.24
CA ALA A 9 -18.62 6.30 6.67
C ALA A 9 -18.03 5.09 7.42
N ASP A 10 -18.28 3.88 6.93
CA ASP A 10 -17.72 2.64 7.49
C ASP A 10 -16.30 2.38 6.98
N LEU A 11 -15.99 2.77 5.74
CA LEU A 11 -14.66 2.60 5.14
C LEU A 11 -13.60 3.43 5.87
N ARG A 12 -13.95 4.65 6.31
CA ARG A 12 -13.02 5.58 6.96
C ARG A 12 -12.39 5.00 8.25
N PRO A 13 -13.15 4.59 9.29
CA PRO A 13 -12.57 4.00 10.49
C PRO A 13 -11.83 2.71 10.18
N ALA A 14 -12.36 1.85 9.30
CA ALA A 14 -11.67 0.63 8.89
C ALA A 14 -10.31 0.90 8.21
N ARG A 15 -10.17 2.02 7.49
CA ARG A 15 -8.88 2.44 6.93
C ARG A 15 -7.90 2.82 8.03
N THR A 16 -8.33 3.59 9.02
CA THR A 16 -7.51 3.95 10.18
C THR A 16 -7.04 2.72 10.94
N ASP A 17 -7.91 1.73 11.17
CA ASP A 17 -7.53 0.47 11.82
C ASP A 17 -6.45 -0.29 11.02
N VAL A 18 -6.54 -0.26 9.69
CA VAL A 18 -5.51 -0.87 8.83
C VAL A 18 -4.18 -0.11 8.93
N ASP A 19 -4.21 1.22 9.01
CA ASP A 19 -3.01 2.05 9.18
C ASP A 19 -2.30 1.71 10.51
N GLU A 20 -3.05 1.62 11.61
CA GLU A 20 -2.51 1.23 12.92
C GLU A 20 -1.88 -0.16 12.90
N ARG A 21 -2.53 -1.13 12.24
CA ARG A 21 -1.99 -2.48 12.06
C ARG A 21 -0.73 -2.50 11.22
N LEU A 22 -0.65 -1.68 10.17
CA LEU A 22 0.55 -1.56 9.35
C LEU A 22 1.71 -0.92 10.13
N LEU A 23 1.44 0.08 10.95
CA LEU A 23 2.44 0.69 11.84
C LEU A 23 2.97 -0.32 12.87
N ALA A 24 2.06 -1.07 13.52
CA ALA A 24 2.43 -2.11 14.47
C ALA A 24 3.26 -3.22 13.80
N TRP A 25 2.86 -3.66 12.60
CA TRP A 25 3.63 -4.63 11.82
C TRP A 25 5.00 -4.09 11.41
N ALA A 26 5.08 -2.85 10.93
CA ALA A 26 6.35 -2.22 10.53
C ALA A 26 7.34 -2.15 11.70
N ALA A 27 6.87 -1.95 12.93
CA ALA A 27 7.70 -1.98 14.14
C ALA A 27 8.29 -3.37 14.47
N THR A 28 7.75 -4.45 13.89
CA THR A 28 8.26 -5.82 14.05
C THR A 28 9.19 -6.26 12.92
N VAL A 29 9.28 -5.48 11.84
CA VAL A 29 10.09 -5.81 10.67
C VAL A 29 11.55 -5.50 10.95
N ASP A 30 12.41 -6.50 10.82
CA ASP A 30 13.86 -6.35 10.90
C ASP A 30 14.56 -6.56 9.55
N ALA A 31 15.84 -6.18 9.50
CA ALA A 31 16.65 -6.28 8.28
C ALA A 31 16.82 -7.72 7.79
N ALA A 32 16.98 -8.69 8.71
CA ALA A 32 17.18 -10.08 8.35
C ALA A 32 15.93 -10.67 7.68
N TRP A 33 14.74 -10.28 8.13
CA TRP A 33 13.47 -10.67 7.51
C TRP A 33 13.30 -10.06 6.12
N ILE A 34 13.68 -8.79 5.94
CA ILE A 34 13.63 -8.08 4.65
C ILE A 34 14.59 -8.70 3.62
N ASP A 35 15.79 -9.10 4.06
CA ASP A 35 16.80 -9.77 3.22
C ASP A 35 16.42 -11.22 2.88
N GLY A 36 15.42 -11.77 3.55
CA GLY A 36 14.90 -13.12 3.33
C GLY A 36 13.97 -13.27 2.13
N ALA A 37 13.28 -14.41 2.08
CA ALA A 37 12.25 -14.71 1.11
C ALA A 37 11.05 -15.39 1.77
N GLN A 38 9.86 -15.15 1.22
CA GLN A 38 8.62 -15.78 1.68
C GLN A 38 8.17 -16.83 0.67
N THR A 39 7.73 -17.99 1.16
CA THR A 39 7.12 -19.06 0.36
C THR A 39 5.67 -19.24 0.75
N TRP A 40 4.76 -19.26 -0.23
CA TRP A 40 3.35 -19.50 -0.01
C TRP A 40 2.70 -20.18 -1.22
N PHE A 41 1.55 -20.82 -1.02
CA PHE A 41 0.73 -21.27 -2.13
C PHE A 41 -0.07 -20.09 -2.69
N SER A 42 0.23 -19.69 -3.93
CA SER A 42 -0.48 -18.60 -4.61
C SER A 42 -1.73 -19.15 -5.28
N GLY A 43 -2.91 -18.80 -4.77
CA GLY A 43 -4.18 -19.16 -5.40
C GLY A 43 -4.31 -18.63 -6.83
N ALA A 44 -3.75 -17.43 -7.10
CA ALA A 44 -3.76 -16.84 -8.44
C ALA A 44 -2.85 -17.57 -9.43
N ALA A 45 -1.72 -18.12 -8.96
CA ALA A 45 -0.78 -18.87 -9.81
C ALA A 45 -1.02 -20.39 -9.79
N GLY A 46 -1.89 -20.89 -8.90
CA GLY A 46 -2.18 -22.31 -8.72
C GLY A 46 -0.98 -23.15 -8.26
N ARG A 47 0.04 -22.54 -7.63
CA ARG A 47 1.28 -23.21 -7.24
C ARG A 47 1.97 -22.53 -6.07
N GLU A 48 2.91 -23.23 -5.46
CA GLU A 48 3.86 -22.61 -4.54
C GLU A 48 4.76 -21.60 -5.24
N VAL A 49 4.96 -20.47 -4.58
CA VAL A 49 5.76 -19.35 -5.05
C VAL A 49 6.65 -18.89 -3.92
N THR A 50 7.93 -18.69 -4.24
CA THR A 50 8.90 -18.02 -3.37
C THR A 50 9.28 -16.67 -3.97
N ARG A 51 9.32 -15.61 -3.16
CA ARG A 51 9.75 -14.26 -3.57
C ARG A 51 10.59 -13.58 -2.50
N PRO A 52 11.56 -12.71 -2.87
CA PRO A 52 12.27 -11.86 -1.92
C PRO A 52 11.29 -11.02 -1.11
N THR A 53 11.49 -10.96 0.21
CA THR A 53 10.58 -10.25 1.11
C THR A 53 10.52 -8.75 0.76
N ALA A 54 11.67 -8.12 0.51
CA ALA A 54 11.76 -6.72 0.09
C ALA A 54 10.85 -6.39 -1.12
N LEU A 55 10.80 -7.29 -2.11
CA LEU A 55 9.96 -7.11 -3.30
C LEU A 55 8.47 -7.17 -2.95
N LEU A 56 8.07 -8.04 -2.02
CA LEU A 56 6.68 -8.16 -1.58
C LEU A 56 6.22 -6.90 -0.83
N VAL A 57 7.07 -6.36 0.04
CA VAL A 57 6.78 -5.11 0.77
C VAL A 57 6.66 -3.94 -0.20
N ALA A 58 7.61 -3.79 -1.13
CA ALA A 58 7.55 -2.76 -2.17
C ALA A 58 6.29 -2.90 -3.03
N HIS A 59 5.93 -4.13 -3.41
CA HIS A 59 4.70 -4.40 -4.16
C HIS A 59 3.45 -4.01 -3.39
N MET A 60 3.36 -4.32 -2.08
CA MET A 60 2.20 -3.97 -1.24
C MET A 60 1.92 -2.46 -1.27
N PHE A 61 2.94 -1.62 -1.07
CA PHE A 61 2.78 -0.16 -1.09
C PHE A 61 2.58 0.38 -2.51
N ASN A 62 3.28 -0.16 -3.51
CA ASN A 62 3.08 0.25 -4.89
C ASN A 62 1.67 -0.09 -5.41
N HIS A 63 1.09 -1.21 -4.97
CA HIS A 63 -0.28 -1.60 -5.31
C HIS A 63 -1.32 -0.61 -4.74
N GLN A 64 -1.04 0.00 -3.58
CA GLN A 64 -1.87 1.09 -3.07
C GLN A 64 -1.77 2.34 -3.96
N THR A 65 -0.57 2.71 -4.41
CA THR A 65 -0.36 3.80 -5.37
C THR A 65 -1.10 3.56 -6.68
N HIS A 66 -1.09 2.33 -7.20
CA HIS A 66 -1.84 1.95 -8.39
C HIS A 66 -3.35 2.22 -8.24
N HIS A 67 -3.96 1.75 -7.14
CA HIS A 67 -5.38 2.00 -6.90
C HIS A 67 -5.70 3.47 -6.59
N ARG A 68 -4.80 4.18 -5.88
CA ARG A 68 -4.95 5.62 -5.68
C ARG A 68 -4.93 6.37 -7.01
N GLY A 69 -4.10 5.95 -7.97
CA GLY A 69 -4.09 6.49 -9.33
C GLY A 69 -5.43 6.29 -10.06
N GLN A 70 -6.07 5.14 -9.91
CA GLN A 70 -7.42 4.91 -10.45
C GLN A 70 -8.45 5.88 -9.85
N VAL A 71 -8.45 6.05 -8.52
CA VAL A 71 -9.36 6.98 -7.82
C VAL A 71 -9.05 8.44 -8.18
N HIS A 72 -7.78 8.80 -8.27
CA HIS A 72 -7.32 10.13 -8.69
C HIS A 72 -7.85 10.49 -10.09
N ALA A 73 -7.78 9.57 -11.04
CA ALA A 73 -8.35 9.75 -12.37
C ALA A 73 -9.87 9.92 -12.34
N MET A 74 -10.59 9.12 -11.53
CA MET A 74 -12.05 9.25 -11.38
C MET A 74 -12.45 10.60 -10.77
N LEU A 75 -11.75 11.07 -9.73
CA LEU A 75 -11.99 12.37 -9.11
C LEU A 75 -11.72 13.53 -10.08
N THR A 76 -10.63 13.43 -10.85
CA THR A 76 -10.30 14.39 -11.91
C THR A 76 -11.42 14.45 -12.96
N ALA A 77 -11.92 13.30 -13.42
CA ALA A 77 -13.03 13.23 -14.36
C ALA A 77 -14.34 13.81 -13.79
N ALA A 78 -14.53 13.75 -12.48
CA ALA A 78 -15.64 14.40 -11.77
C ALA A 78 -15.44 15.90 -11.49
N GLY A 79 -14.40 16.51 -12.08
CA GLY A 79 -14.11 17.95 -11.95
C GLY A 79 -13.41 18.35 -10.65
N GLN A 80 -12.94 17.40 -9.85
CA GLN A 80 -12.17 17.70 -8.63
C GLN A 80 -10.72 18.03 -8.97
N ARG A 81 -10.13 18.97 -8.21
CA ARG A 81 -8.69 19.25 -8.27
C ARG A 81 -7.97 18.36 -7.25
N THR A 82 -7.30 17.33 -7.76
CA THR A 82 -6.48 16.42 -6.96
C THR A 82 -5.03 16.91 -6.89
N GLY A 83 -4.33 16.60 -5.79
CA GLY A 83 -2.89 16.85 -5.66
C GLY A 83 -2.04 15.85 -6.45
N ASP A 84 -0.72 16.07 -6.45
CA ASP A 84 0.25 15.11 -6.99
C ASP A 84 0.32 13.85 -6.09
N THR A 85 0.63 12.72 -6.70
CA THR A 85 0.79 11.42 -6.02
C THR A 85 2.12 10.75 -6.31
N ASP A 86 2.99 11.38 -7.10
CA ASP A 86 4.34 10.88 -7.35
C ASP A 86 5.19 10.86 -6.08
N LEU A 87 6.04 9.84 -5.95
CA LEU A 87 6.91 9.68 -4.78
C LEU A 87 7.88 10.85 -4.61
N TRP A 88 8.33 11.45 -5.72
CA TRP A 88 9.22 12.60 -5.71
C TRP A 88 8.62 13.79 -4.95
N SER A 89 7.31 14.03 -5.11
CA SER A 89 6.62 15.13 -4.42
C SER A 89 6.03 14.71 -3.08
N ALA A 90 5.73 13.43 -2.88
CA ALA A 90 5.11 12.91 -1.66
C ALA A 90 6.10 12.63 -0.52
N LEU A 91 7.39 12.44 -0.82
CA LEU A 91 8.41 12.18 0.19
C LEU A 91 9.16 13.46 0.59
N PRO A 92 9.49 13.65 1.88
CA PRO A 92 10.35 14.75 2.30
C PRO A 92 11.74 14.61 1.68
N ASN A 93 12.44 15.74 1.46
CA ASN A 93 13.81 15.67 0.97
C ASN A 93 14.72 15.08 2.07
N PRO A 94 15.81 14.40 1.69
CA PRO A 94 16.82 13.99 2.65
C PRO A 94 17.34 15.21 3.43
N GLY A 95 17.04 15.28 4.73
CA GLY A 95 17.40 16.39 5.63
C GLY A 95 16.22 17.18 6.21
N ASP A 96 15.00 17.01 5.70
CA ASP A 96 13.81 17.71 6.21
C ASP A 96 13.19 17.02 7.46
N VAL A 97 13.63 15.80 7.76
CA VAL A 97 13.27 15.05 8.97
C VAL A 97 14.42 15.09 9.97
N ALA A 98 14.36 16.07 10.87
CA ALA A 98 15.15 16.14 12.10
C ALA A 98 14.36 15.56 13.28
#